data_AF-A0A5M4AMR7-F1
#
_entry.id   AF-A0A5M4AMR7-F1
#
_cell.length_a   1.000
_cell.length_b   1.000
_cell.length_c   1.000
_cell.angle_alpha   90.00
_cell.angle_beta   90.00
_cell.angle_gamma   90.00
#
_symmetry.space_group_name_H-M   'P 1'
#
loop_
_entity.id
_entity.type
_entity.pdbx_description
1 polymer ?
#
loop_
_entity_poly.entity_id
_entity_poly.type
_entity_poly.pdbx_seq_one_letter_code
_entity_poly.pdbx_strand_id
1 'polypeptide(L)'
;MDYLKILLDGICSPNEREHLEKYFIREQKKAEEEYFEAEEFFSGLNKAVEHLEYFVNKRVNEQKGEFYLMKMAKSKEHREYAEDELKLFNPDNYPFNLAHLDREHSRIGITIGFSYIAVIKEAINKAKGALPPQQPKEETRQETPKTFEELFTHQEEKLINDCIDVLKRVEPPILTENNKYNLGSKSKGAIVAWVKALKAKGFLRSNISDPIIAKHLNTRFGGLELGEDGRTLRNLETTSYNKYYTNLLNLLPDLPLSTEGKNR
;
A
#
# COMPACT_ATOMS: atom_id res chain seq x y z
N MET A 1 0.60 -4.89 -0.64
CA MET A 1 -0.63 -5.40 0.00
C MET A 1 -1.76 -4.38 -0.18
N ASP A 2 -2.97 -4.83 -0.50
CA ASP A 2 -4.14 -3.96 -0.61
C ASP A 2 -4.89 -3.90 0.73
N TYR A 3 -4.52 -2.94 1.57
CA TYR A 3 -5.08 -2.80 2.92
C TYR A 3 -6.55 -2.39 2.93
N LEU A 4 -7.02 -1.67 1.90
CA LEU A 4 -8.43 -1.30 1.79
C LEU A 4 -9.26 -2.53 1.48
N LYS A 5 -8.80 -3.38 0.57
CA LYS A 5 -9.46 -4.65 0.27
C LYS A 5 -9.55 -5.56 1.51
N ILE A 6 -8.45 -5.76 2.23
CA ILE A 6 -8.44 -6.55 3.47
C ILE A 6 -9.44 -5.98 4.49
N LEU A 7 -9.45 -4.65 4.65
CA LEU A 7 -10.39 -3.99 5.54
C LEU A 7 -11.84 -4.27 5.12
N LEU A 8 -12.17 -4.13 3.84
CA LEU A 8 -13.51 -4.34 3.31
C LEU A 8 -13.94 -5.80 3.38
N ASP A 9 -13.06 -6.76 3.07
CA ASP A 9 -13.32 -8.21 3.15
C ASP A 9 -13.74 -8.60 4.59
N GLY A 10 -13.03 -8.09 5.59
CA GLY A 10 -13.32 -8.32 7.01
C GLY A 10 -14.65 -7.71 7.45
N ILE A 11 -14.98 -6.49 7.00
CA ILE A 11 -16.24 -5.82 7.35
C ILE A 11 -17.42 -6.45 6.62
N CYS A 12 -17.21 -6.87 5.37
CA CYS A 12 -18.29 -7.32 4.49
C CYS A 12 -18.72 -8.77 4.73
N SER A 13 -17.84 -9.58 5.31
CA SER A 13 -18.12 -10.99 5.61
C SER A 13 -18.78 -11.11 7.00
N PRO A 14 -20.03 -11.60 7.13
CA PRO A 14 -20.74 -11.63 8.41
C PRO A 14 -19.97 -12.31 9.56
N ASN A 15 -19.35 -13.46 9.27
CA ASN A 15 -18.55 -14.21 10.24
C ASN A 15 -17.28 -13.47 10.67
N GLU A 16 -16.63 -12.79 9.73
CA GLU A 16 -15.40 -12.04 10.03
C GLU A 16 -15.73 -10.72 10.72
N ARG A 17 -16.87 -10.11 10.40
CA ARG A 17 -17.37 -8.88 10.99
C ARG A 17 -17.60 -9.02 12.50
N GLU A 18 -18.11 -10.17 12.94
CA GLU A 18 -18.28 -10.50 14.36
C GLU A 18 -16.93 -10.75 15.07
N HIS A 19 -15.90 -11.10 14.31
CA HIS A 19 -14.59 -11.53 14.82
C HIS A 19 -13.42 -10.77 14.16
N LEU A 20 -13.58 -9.46 13.94
CA LEU A 20 -12.62 -8.63 13.19
C LEU A 20 -11.20 -8.71 13.74
N GLU A 21 -11.05 -8.79 15.06
CA GLU A 21 -9.75 -9.00 15.70
C GLU A 21 -9.07 -10.28 15.22
N LYS A 22 -9.77 -11.42 15.26
CA LYS A 22 -9.24 -12.72 14.82
C LYS A 22 -8.98 -12.72 13.31
N TYR A 23 -9.82 -12.04 12.54
CA TYR A 23 -9.62 -11.83 11.11
C TYR A 23 -8.29 -11.11 10.86
N PHE A 24 -8.04 -9.97 11.50
CA PHE A 24 -6.80 -9.20 11.30
C PHE A 24 -5.56 -9.97 11.74
N ILE A 25 -5.62 -10.76 12.83
CA ILE A 25 -4.52 -11.64 13.24
C ILE A 25 -4.20 -12.66 12.14
N ARG A 26 -5.22 -13.25 11.51
CA ARG A 26 -5.03 -14.24 10.45
C ARG A 26 -4.44 -13.62 9.19
N GLU A 27 -4.93 -12.46 8.78
CA GLU A 27 -4.38 -11.74 7.62
C GLU A 27 -2.96 -11.24 7.88
N GLN A 28 -2.65 -10.84 9.12
CA GLN A 28 -1.28 -10.47 9.50
C GLN A 28 -0.32 -11.66 9.38
N LYS A 29 -0.72 -12.87 9.78
CA LYS A 29 0.09 -14.09 9.59
C LYS A 29 0.36 -14.40 8.11
N LYS A 30 -0.64 -14.23 7.24
CA LYS A 30 -0.44 -14.34 5.79
C LYS A 30 0.53 -13.27 5.26
N ALA A 31 0.42 -12.05 5.78
CA ALA A 31 1.35 -10.97 5.44
C ALA A 31 2.79 -11.31 5.87
N GLU A 32 2.97 -11.96 7.03
CA GLU A 32 4.29 -12.42 7.47
C GLU A 32 4.90 -13.47 6.52
N GLU A 33 4.07 -14.39 5.99
CA GLU A 33 4.50 -15.36 4.96
C GLU A 33 4.95 -14.65 3.67
N GLU A 34 4.39 -13.47 3.39
CA GLU A 34 4.78 -12.57 2.29
C GLU A 34 5.87 -11.55 2.69
N TYR A 35 6.56 -11.74 3.82
CA TYR A 35 7.63 -10.88 4.32
C TYR A 35 7.23 -9.45 4.75
N PHE A 36 5.96 -9.24 5.10
CA PHE A 36 5.51 -7.98 5.72
C PHE A 36 5.70 -8.02 7.24
N GLU A 37 6.25 -6.94 7.79
CA GLU A 37 6.37 -6.77 9.24
C GLU A 37 5.02 -6.41 9.88
N ALA A 38 4.78 -6.86 11.11
CA ALA A 38 3.53 -6.59 11.82
C ALA A 38 3.23 -5.07 11.92
N GLU A 39 4.25 -4.25 12.19
CA GLU A 39 4.09 -2.80 12.25
C GLU A 39 3.70 -2.20 10.89
N GLU A 40 4.30 -2.68 9.80
CA GLU A 40 3.94 -2.27 8.44
C GLU A 40 2.49 -2.64 8.13
N PHE A 41 2.08 -3.86 8.47
CA PHE A 41 0.74 -4.37 8.25
C PHE A 41 -0.32 -3.53 8.98
N PHE A 42 -0.17 -3.34 10.31
CA PHE A 42 -1.15 -2.58 11.09
C PHE A 42 -1.11 -1.07 10.78
N SER A 43 0.05 -0.51 10.42
CA SER A 43 0.13 0.87 9.90
C SER A 43 -0.64 1.01 8.59
N GLY A 44 -0.53 0.02 7.69
CA GLY A 44 -1.29 -0.05 6.45
C GLY A 44 -2.80 -0.11 6.68
N LEU A 45 -3.25 -0.97 7.60
CA LEU A 45 -4.66 -1.04 8.00
C LEU A 45 -5.16 0.27 8.60
N ASN A 46 -4.40 0.91 9.49
CA ASN A 46 -4.80 2.20 10.07
C ASN A 46 -4.97 3.29 9.00
N LYS A 47 -4.08 3.36 8.00
CA LYS A 47 -4.23 4.30 6.87
C LYS A 47 -5.48 4.01 6.04
N ALA A 48 -5.81 2.74 5.82
CA ALA A 48 -7.05 2.36 5.13
C ALA A 48 -8.29 2.81 5.92
N VAL A 49 -8.26 2.69 7.26
CA VAL A 49 -9.32 3.17 8.14
C VAL A 49 -9.42 4.70 8.15
N GLU A 50 -8.30 5.43 8.16
CA GLU A 50 -8.30 6.89 8.03
C GLU A 50 -8.92 7.35 6.71
N HIS A 51 -8.62 6.66 5.61
CA HIS A 51 -9.22 6.93 4.31
C HIS A 51 -10.74 6.67 4.32
N LEU A 52 -11.17 5.57 4.93
CA LEU A 52 -12.58 5.26 5.14
C LEU A 52 -13.26 6.36 5.98
N GLU A 53 -12.69 6.73 7.11
CA GLU A 53 -13.20 7.79 8.00
C GLU A 53 -13.33 9.13 7.30
N TYR A 54 -12.33 9.52 6.51
CA TYR A 54 -12.39 10.72 5.68
C TYR A 54 -13.56 10.68 4.70
N PHE A 55 -13.74 9.56 3.99
CA PHE A 55 -14.83 9.38 3.04
C PHE A 55 -16.20 9.51 3.71
N VAL A 56 -16.38 8.88 4.87
CA VAL A 56 -17.62 8.95 5.66
C VAL A 56 -17.91 10.37 6.10
N ASN A 57 -16.91 11.03 6.70
CA ASN A 57 -17.04 12.42 7.13
C ASN A 57 -17.39 13.34 5.97
N LYS A 58 -16.80 13.13 4.80
CA LYS A 58 -17.13 13.89 3.59
C LYS A 58 -18.61 13.72 3.23
N ARG A 59 -19.14 12.50 3.20
CA ARG A 59 -20.55 12.22 2.90
C ARG A 59 -21.52 12.80 3.93
N VAL A 60 -21.20 12.63 5.22
CA VAL A 60 -21.95 13.23 6.34
C VAL A 60 -22.03 14.75 6.18
N ASN A 61 -20.91 15.39 5.84
CA ASN A 61 -20.87 16.84 5.63
C ASN A 61 -21.62 17.29 4.37
N GLU A 62 -21.53 16.54 3.27
CA GLU A 62 -22.31 16.78 2.05
C GLU A 62 -23.82 16.77 2.35
N GLN A 63 -24.30 15.73 3.02
CA GLN A 63 -25.71 15.59 3.37
C GLN A 63 -26.20 16.65 4.34
N LYS A 64 -25.37 17.01 5.34
CA LYS A 64 -25.66 18.14 6.22
C LYS A 64 -25.75 19.46 5.44
N GLY A 65 -24.88 19.65 4.45
CA GLY A 65 -24.90 20.78 3.53
C GLY A 65 -26.19 20.87 2.72
N GLU A 66 -26.70 19.74 2.23
CA GLU A 66 -27.99 19.67 1.53
C GLU A 66 -29.16 20.14 2.40
N PHE A 67 -29.21 19.71 3.66
CA PHE A 67 -30.24 20.18 4.59
C PHE A 67 -30.11 21.68 4.88
N TYR A 68 -28.89 22.22 5.02
CA TYR A 68 -28.71 23.67 5.16
C TYR A 68 -29.20 24.45 3.94
N LEU A 69 -28.96 23.95 2.72
CA LEU A 69 -29.47 24.57 1.50
C LEU A 69 -31.01 24.49 1.43
N MET A 70 -31.59 23.36 1.83
CA MET A 70 -33.04 23.17 1.89
C MET A 70 -33.69 24.10 2.93
N LYS A 71 -33.02 24.37 4.05
CA LYS A 71 -33.42 25.36 5.04
C LYS A 71 -33.43 26.80 4.51
N MET A 72 -32.70 27.08 3.43
CA MET A 72 -32.74 28.38 2.74
C MET A 72 -33.83 28.46 1.66
N ALA A 73 -34.58 27.37 1.43
CA ALA A 73 -35.64 27.35 0.44
C ALA A 73 -36.81 28.27 0.81
N LYS A 74 -37.53 28.75 -0.22
CA LYS A 74 -38.69 29.65 -0.03
C LYS A 74 -39.89 28.94 0.60
N SER A 75 -40.05 27.64 0.34
CA SER A 75 -41.14 26.83 0.88
C SER A 75 -41.01 26.70 2.41
N LYS A 76 -42.11 26.91 3.13
CA LYS A 76 -42.16 26.73 4.59
C LYS A 76 -41.97 25.26 4.98
N GLU A 77 -42.61 24.34 4.26
CA GLU A 77 -42.53 22.89 4.50
C GLU A 77 -41.10 22.37 4.37
N HIS A 78 -40.37 22.79 3.33
CA HIS A 78 -38.98 22.38 3.13
C HIS A 78 -38.05 22.88 4.25
N ARG A 79 -38.35 24.06 4.82
CA ARG A 79 -37.59 24.62 5.95
C ARG A 79 -37.84 23.85 7.24
N GLU A 80 -39.10 23.57 7.54
CA GLU A 80 -39.49 22.81 8.73
C GLU A 80 -38.91 21.38 8.67
N TYR A 81 -39.04 20.71 7.53
CA TYR A 81 -38.43 19.39 7.30
C TYR A 81 -36.91 19.41 7.52
N ALA A 82 -36.19 20.36 6.90
CA ALA A 82 -34.74 20.45 7.03
C ALA A 82 -34.29 20.78 8.47
N GLU A 83 -35.07 21.58 9.21
CA GLU A 83 -34.77 21.87 10.61
C GLU A 83 -34.94 20.64 11.51
N ASP A 84 -35.95 19.82 11.26
CA ASP A 84 -36.17 18.60 12.03
C ASP A 84 -35.13 17.52 11.70
N GLU A 85 -34.78 17.34 10.43
CA GLU A 85 -33.67 16.47 10.01
C GLU A 85 -32.34 16.91 10.63
N LEU A 86 -32.02 18.22 10.64
CA LEU A 86 -30.78 18.74 11.24
C LEU A 86 -30.73 18.55 12.76
N LYS A 87 -31.87 18.58 13.46
CA LYS A 87 -31.94 18.31 14.92
C LYS A 87 -31.72 16.83 15.22
N LEU A 88 -32.22 15.95 14.35
CA LEU A 88 -32.10 14.50 14.47
C LEU A 88 -30.79 13.96 13.85
N PHE A 89 -30.02 14.84 13.20
CA PHE A 89 -28.82 14.46 12.47
C PHE A 89 -27.76 13.87 13.40
N ASN A 90 -27.53 12.58 13.23
CA ASN A 90 -26.47 11.84 13.91
C ASN A 90 -25.73 11.01 12.85
N PRO A 91 -24.41 11.14 12.67
CA PRO A 91 -23.64 10.34 11.73
C PRO A 91 -23.86 8.81 11.80
N ASP A 92 -24.35 8.29 12.94
CA ASP A 92 -24.73 6.89 13.08
C ASP A 92 -26.12 6.54 12.52
N ASN A 93 -27.04 7.51 12.47
CA ASN A 93 -28.38 7.35 11.90
C ASN A 93 -28.38 7.46 10.36
N TYR A 94 -27.26 7.87 9.77
CA TYR A 94 -27.08 7.99 8.32
C TYR A 94 -26.00 7.00 7.87
N PRO A 95 -26.28 5.69 7.95
CA PRO A 95 -25.29 4.67 7.68
C PRO A 95 -24.96 4.68 6.19
N PHE A 96 -23.67 4.59 5.87
CA PHE A 96 -23.19 4.75 4.50
C PHE A 96 -22.93 3.39 3.86
N ASN A 97 -23.31 3.26 2.59
CA ASN A 97 -23.14 2.04 1.83
C ASN A 97 -21.68 1.89 1.34
N LEU A 98 -21.04 0.78 1.70
CA LEU A 98 -19.67 0.45 1.32
C LEU A 98 -19.51 0.09 -0.17
N ALA A 99 -20.61 -0.19 -0.88
CA ALA A 99 -20.60 -0.54 -2.29
C ALA A 99 -19.94 0.51 -3.21
N HIS A 100 -19.77 1.75 -2.72
CA HIS A 100 -19.12 2.83 -3.46
C HIS A 100 -17.59 2.86 -3.33
N LEU A 101 -17.01 2.04 -2.45
CA LEU A 101 -15.57 2.07 -2.14
C LEU A 101 -14.75 1.09 -2.98
N ASP A 102 -15.38 0.04 -3.49
CA ASP A 102 -14.71 -0.93 -4.36
C ASP A 102 -15.72 -1.61 -5.32
N ARG A 103 -15.28 -1.88 -6.56
CA ARG A 103 -16.08 -2.55 -7.58
C ARG A 103 -16.33 -4.01 -7.25
N GLU A 104 -15.41 -4.71 -6.58
CA GLU A 104 -15.63 -6.11 -6.19
C GLU A 104 -16.69 -6.20 -5.08
N HIS A 105 -16.61 -5.30 -4.11
CA HIS A 105 -17.56 -5.18 -3.00
C HIS A 105 -18.85 -4.43 -3.33
N SER A 106 -18.97 -3.87 -4.54
CA SER A 106 -20.17 -3.13 -4.99
C SER A 106 -21.47 -3.94 -4.97
N ARG A 107 -21.37 -5.27 -4.90
CA ARG A 107 -22.51 -6.20 -4.78
C ARG A 107 -22.95 -6.45 -3.35
N ILE A 108 -22.16 -6.03 -2.36
CA ILE A 108 -22.42 -6.22 -0.94
C ILE A 108 -22.88 -4.87 -0.39
N GLY A 109 -24.21 -4.69 -0.30
CA GLY A 109 -24.85 -3.46 0.18
C GLY A 109 -24.78 -3.31 1.71
N ILE A 110 -23.58 -3.43 2.29
CA ILE A 110 -23.41 -3.25 3.73
C ILE A 110 -23.32 -1.77 4.04
N THR A 111 -24.14 -1.37 4.99
CA THR A 111 -24.13 -0.03 5.55
C THR A 111 -23.49 -0.06 6.93
N ILE A 112 -22.55 0.84 7.18
CA ILE A 112 -21.96 1.01 8.53
C ILE A 112 -22.17 2.45 9.00
N GLY A 113 -22.33 2.65 10.30
CA GLY A 113 -22.40 3.97 10.93
C GLY A 113 -21.01 4.52 11.25
N PHE A 114 -20.92 5.80 11.63
CA PHE A 114 -19.65 6.43 11.99
C PHE A 114 -18.97 5.77 13.20
N SER A 115 -19.74 5.42 14.24
CA SER A 115 -19.29 4.69 15.43
C SER A 115 -18.64 3.34 15.08
N TYR A 116 -19.02 2.73 13.96
CA TYR A 116 -18.43 1.47 13.52
C TYR A 116 -16.95 1.62 13.12
N ILE A 117 -16.51 2.82 12.73
CA ILE A 117 -15.09 3.14 12.53
C ILE A 117 -14.31 2.95 13.82
N ALA A 118 -14.87 3.33 14.98
CA ALA A 118 -14.23 3.12 16.27
C ALA A 118 -14.09 1.62 16.60
N VAL A 119 -15.11 0.82 16.27
CA VAL A 119 -15.08 -0.65 16.44
C VAL A 119 -13.94 -1.27 15.61
N ILE A 120 -13.77 -0.81 14.36
CA ILE A 120 -12.68 -1.27 13.50
C ILE A 120 -11.32 -0.89 14.09
N LYS A 121 -11.13 0.37 14.51
CA LYS A 121 -9.89 0.84 15.15
C LYS A 121 -9.56 0.03 16.41
N GLU A 122 -10.57 -0.25 17.23
CA GLU A 122 -10.42 -1.07 18.43
C GLU A 122 -10.01 -2.51 18.09
N ALA A 123 -10.65 -3.12 17.09
CA ALA A 123 -10.30 -4.47 16.63
C ALA A 123 -8.86 -4.56 16.10
N ILE A 124 -8.39 -3.54 15.37
CA ILE A 124 -6.99 -3.44 14.91
C ILE A 124 -6.04 -3.34 16.11
N ASN A 125 -6.35 -2.49 17.09
CA ASN A 125 -5.51 -2.33 18.28
C ASN A 125 -5.46 -3.60 19.15
N LYS A 126 -6.60 -4.28 19.30
CA LYS A 126 -6.68 -5.58 19.97
C LYS A 126 -5.85 -6.63 19.24
N ALA A 127 -5.99 -6.72 17.91
CA ALA A 127 -5.20 -7.64 17.10
C ALA A 127 -3.69 -7.37 17.25
N LYS A 128 -3.27 -6.11 17.21
CA LYS A 128 -1.89 -5.70 17.44
C LYS A 128 -1.37 -6.09 18.84
N GLY A 129 -2.19 -5.92 19.88
CA GLY A 129 -1.84 -6.26 21.26
C GLY A 129 -1.94 -7.75 21.60
N ALA A 130 -2.72 -8.52 20.85
CA ALA A 130 -2.91 -9.96 21.01
C ALA A 130 -1.81 -10.79 20.33
N LEU A 131 -1.06 -10.19 19.41
CA LEU A 131 0.18 -10.80 18.97
C LEU A 131 1.09 -10.94 20.19
N PRO A 132 1.75 -12.10 20.39
CA PRO A 132 2.75 -12.20 21.43
C PRO A 132 3.66 -10.98 21.30
N PRO A 133 4.06 -10.32 22.42
CA PRO A 133 5.13 -9.34 22.34
C PRO A 133 6.16 -10.05 21.53
N GLN A 134 6.47 -9.52 20.34
CA GLN A 134 7.48 -10.14 19.53
C GLN A 134 8.61 -10.28 20.54
N GLN A 135 8.96 -11.53 20.92
CA GLN A 135 10.29 -11.76 21.43
C GLN A 135 11.13 -10.96 20.46
N PRO A 136 12.10 -10.16 20.91
CA PRO A 136 13.04 -9.61 19.96
C PRO A 136 13.60 -10.81 19.20
N LYS A 137 12.92 -11.17 18.08
CA LYS A 137 13.46 -11.64 16.83
C LYS A 137 14.59 -10.68 16.78
N GLU A 138 15.78 -11.22 17.10
CA GLU A 138 16.94 -10.41 17.37
C GLU A 138 16.81 -9.23 16.46
N GLU A 139 16.88 -8.03 17.02
CA GLU A 139 17.49 -7.02 16.21
C GLU A 139 18.85 -7.64 15.78
N THR A 140 18.91 -8.48 14.73
CA THR A 140 19.30 -7.95 13.44
C THR A 140 18.76 -6.54 13.40
N ARG A 141 19.49 -5.64 14.09
CA ARG A 141 19.92 -4.38 13.55
C ARG A 141 20.01 -4.71 12.09
N GLN A 142 18.98 -4.38 11.33
CA GLN A 142 19.06 -4.49 9.90
C GLN A 142 20.14 -3.47 9.62
N GLU A 143 21.38 -3.95 9.58
CA GLU A 143 22.53 -3.11 9.34
C GLU A 143 22.14 -2.40 8.07
N THR A 144 22.10 -1.07 8.16
CA THR A 144 21.81 -0.23 7.01
C THR A 144 22.66 -0.79 5.87
N PRO A 145 22.06 -1.27 4.76
CA PRO A 145 22.79 -1.99 3.73
C PRO A 145 24.10 -1.26 3.43
N LYS A 146 25.23 -1.93 3.61
CA LYS A 146 26.57 -1.38 3.39
C LYS A 146 26.97 -1.48 1.93
N THR A 147 26.40 -2.47 1.24
CA THR A 147 26.65 -2.77 -0.17
C THR A 147 25.35 -2.72 -0.99
N PHE A 148 25.50 -2.69 -2.31
CA PHE A 148 24.35 -2.70 -3.24
C PHE A 148 23.64 -4.05 -3.21
N GLU A 149 24.39 -5.13 -3.05
CA GLU A 149 23.91 -6.51 -3.03
C GLU A 149 23.02 -6.77 -1.79
N GLU A 150 23.35 -6.12 -0.67
CA GLU A 150 22.54 -6.15 0.56
C GLU A 150 21.15 -5.52 0.42
N LEU A 151 20.87 -4.81 -0.68
CA LEU A 151 19.52 -4.36 -1.00
C LEU A 151 18.58 -5.51 -1.36
N PHE A 152 19.14 -6.63 -1.85
CA PHE A 152 18.36 -7.75 -2.36
C PHE A 152 17.97 -8.72 -1.25
N THR A 153 16.81 -9.36 -1.44
CA THR A 153 16.32 -10.45 -0.59
C THR A 153 17.25 -11.66 -0.70
N HIS A 154 17.67 -11.98 -1.92
CA HIS A 154 18.66 -13.03 -2.24
C HIS A 154 19.95 -12.38 -2.75
N GLN A 155 21.06 -12.62 -2.06
CA GLN A 155 22.37 -12.01 -2.38
C GLN A 155 23.18 -12.83 -3.40
N GLU A 156 22.52 -13.72 -4.16
CA GLU A 156 23.17 -14.50 -5.20
C GLU A 156 23.58 -13.58 -6.36
N GLU A 157 24.89 -13.48 -6.61
CA GLU A 157 25.45 -12.58 -7.61
C GLU A 157 24.84 -12.78 -9.00
N LYS A 158 24.61 -14.04 -9.40
CA LYS A 158 23.98 -14.36 -10.67
C LYS A 158 22.58 -13.76 -10.80
N LEU A 159 21.76 -13.87 -9.76
CA LEU A 159 20.38 -13.37 -9.76
C LEU A 159 20.36 -11.84 -9.82
N ILE A 160 21.25 -11.18 -9.08
CA ILE A 160 21.43 -9.73 -9.10
C ILE A 160 21.86 -9.26 -10.48
N ASN A 161 22.83 -9.94 -11.09
CA ASN A 161 23.30 -9.63 -12.44
C ASN A 161 22.20 -9.85 -13.49
N ASP A 162 21.42 -10.92 -13.39
CA ASP A 162 20.26 -11.15 -14.27
C ASP A 162 19.25 -9.99 -14.17
N CYS A 163 19.00 -9.47 -12.96
CA CYS A 163 18.14 -8.30 -12.74
C CYS A 163 18.72 -7.01 -13.35
N ILE A 164 20.04 -6.83 -13.31
CA ILE A 164 20.74 -5.68 -13.91
C ILE A 164 20.74 -5.79 -15.43
N ASP A 165 20.97 -6.97 -15.99
CA ASP A 165 21.06 -7.19 -17.43
C ASP A 165 19.72 -6.95 -18.15
N VAL A 166 18.59 -7.03 -17.44
CA VAL A 166 17.30 -6.55 -17.97
C VAL A 166 17.35 -5.06 -18.33
N LEU A 167 18.06 -4.22 -17.56
CA LEU A 167 18.19 -2.80 -17.85
C LEU A 167 18.99 -2.49 -19.12
N LYS A 168 19.84 -3.43 -19.55
CA LYS A 168 20.61 -3.33 -20.80
C LYS A 168 19.83 -3.84 -22.01
N ARG A 169 18.92 -4.80 -21.80
CA ARG A 169 18.14 -5.46 -22.87
C ARG A 169 16.83 -4.76 -23.22
N VAL A 170 16.27 -3.97 -22.31
CA VAL A 170 15.01 -3.24 -22.56
C VAL A 170 15.21 -2.15 -23.62
N GLU A 171 14.18 -1.85 -24.43
CA GLU A 171 14.28 -0.85 -25.50
C GLU A 171 13.49 0.44 -25.17
N PRO A 172 14.12 1.63 -25.17
CA PRO A 172 15.57 1.85 -25.28
C PRO A 172 16.33 1.45 -24.00
N PRO A 173 17.61 1.05 -24.13
CA PRO A 173 18.40 0.54 -23.00
C PRO A 173 18.58 1.60 -21.92
N ILE A 174 18.25 1.22 -20.68
CA ILE A 174 18.34 2.10 -19.50
C ILE A 174 19.80 2.24 -19.08
N LEU A 175 20.56 1.14 -19.14
CA LEU A 175 21.98 1.08 -18.88
C LEU A 175 22.75 0.74 -20.16
N THR A 176 23.96 1.25 -20.24
CA THR A 176 24.99 0.79 -21.19
C THR A 176 25.60 -0.53 -20.72
N GLU A 177 26.36 -1.20 -21.60
CA GLU A 177 27.13 -2.41 -21.25
C GLU A 177 28.06 -2.22 -20.05
N ASN A 178 28.57 -1.00 -19.85
CA ASN A 178 29.45 -0.62 -18.74
C ASN A 178 28.68 -0.15 -17.48
N ASN A 179 27.40 -0.51 -17.34
CA ASN A 179 26.53 -0.14 -16.21
C ASN A 179 26.40 1.38 -15.98
N LYS A 180 26.60 2.21 -17.02
CA LYS A 180 26.32 3.65 -16.98
C LYS A 180 24.91 3.94 -17.45
N TYR A 181 24.24 4.86 -16.78
CA TYR A 181 22.89 5.28 -17.11
C TYR A 181 22.82 6.03 -18.45
N ASN A 182 21.84 5.69 -19.30
CA ASN A 182 21.85 6.02 -20.73
C ASN A 182 20.70 6.94 -21.20
N LEU A 183 19.65 7.16 -20.39
CA LEU A 183 18.41 7.81 -20.86
C LEU A 183 18.32 9.32 -20.56
N GLY A 184 19.37 9.91 -19.99
CA GLY A 184 19.43 11.33 -19.63
C GLY A 184 18.61 11.71 -18.39
N SER A 185 18.84 12.91 -17.87
CA SER A 185 18.37 13.33 -16.54
C SER A 185 16.84 13.40 -16.39
N LYS A 186 16.09 13.61 -17.48
CA LYS A 186 14.63 13.68 -17.50
C LYS A 186 13.93 12.31 -17.50
N SER A 187 14.69 11.22 -17.67
CA SER A 187 14.12 9.86 -17.87
C SER A 187 14.34 8.93 -16.68
N LYS A 188 14.71 9.48 -15.50
CA LYS A 188 15.00 8.69 -14.29
C LYS A 188 13.81 7.84 -13.81
N GLY A 189 12.60 8.16 -14.29
CA GLY A 189 11.41 7.33 -14.12
C GLY A 189 11.57 5.87 -14.59
N ALA A 190 12.49 5.60 -15.52
CA ALA A 190 12.81 4.22 -15.94
C ALA A 190 13.46 3.40 -14.80
N ILE A 191 14.31 4.01 -13.99
CA ILE A 191 14.90 3.37 -12.79
C ILE A 191 13.85 3.22 -11.69
N VAL A 192 12.95 4.19 -11.54
CA VAL A 192 11.80 4.07 -10.62
C VAL A 192 10.95 2.85 -10.99
N ALA A 193 10.66 2.67 -12.28
CA ALA A 193 9.94 1.52 -12.79
C ALA A 193 10.64 0.20 -12.46
N TRP A 194 11.96 0.12 -12.66
CA TRP A 194 12.74 -1.06 -12.31
C TRP A 194 12.71 -1.37 -10.81
N VAL A 195 12.94 -0.38 -9.94
CA VAL A 195 12.89 -0.57 -8.48
C VAL A 195 11.51 -1.07 -8.04
N LYS A 196 10.43 -0.54 -8.63
CA LYS A 196 9.07 -1.02 -8.33
C LYS A 196 8.82 -2.44 -8.85
N ALA A 197 9.35 -2.79 -10.02
CA ALA A 197 9.23 -4.14 -10.56
C ALA A 197 9.99 -5.16 -9.70
N LEU A 198 11.19 -4.82 -9.23
CA LEU A 198 11.96 -5.64 -8.29
C LEU A 198 11.22 -5.83 -6.96
N LYS A 199 10.65 -4.75 -6.38
CA LYS A 199 9.82 -4.86 -5.16
C LYS A 199 8.59 -5.74 -5.38
N ALA A 200 7.90 -5.57 -6.52
CA ALA A 200 6.72 -6.37 -6.84
C ALA A 200 7.03 -7.86 -7.02
N LYS A 201 8.23 -8.20 -7.51
CA LYS A 201 8.70 -9.58 -7.63
C LYS A 201 9.48 -10.10 -6.40
N GLY A 202 9.54 -9.34 -5.31
CA GLY A 202 10.21 -9.78 -4.07
C GLY A 202 11.75 -9.79 -4.09
N PHE A 203 12.38 -9.20 -5.11
CA PHE A 203 13.84 -9.16 -5.22
C PHE A 203 14.50 -8.18 -4.25
N LEU A 204 13.82 -7.08 -3.90
CA LEU A 204 14.31 -6.08 -2.95
C LEU A 204 13.64 -6.25 -1.59
N ARG A 205 14.42 -6.04 -0.52
CA ARG A 205 13.89 -6.05 0.85
C ARG A 205 12.86 -4.93 1.03
N SER A 206 11.72 -5.25 1.62
CA SER A 206 10.57 -4.34 1.79
C SER A 206 10.87 -3.15 2.71
N ASN A 207 11.68 -3.37 3.74
CA ASN A 207 12.00 -2.42 4.81
C ASN A 207 13.16 -1.43 4.50
N ILE A 208 13.75 -1.48 3.30
CA ILE A 208 14.80 -0.51 2.94
C ILE A 208 14.17 0.80 2.46
N SER A 209 14.57 1.90 3.10
CA SER A 209 14.12 3.24 2.75
C SER A 209 14.62 3.70 1.37
N ASP A 210 13.80 4.46 0.65
CA ASP A 210 14.12 5.00 -0.68
C ASP A 210 15.45 5.80 -0.71
N PRO A 211 15.82 6.63 0.30
CA PRO A 211 17.12 7.29 0.35
C PRO A 211 18.32 6.33 0.29
N ILE A 212 18.24 5.21 1.02
CA ILE A 212 19.31 4.19 1.05
C ILE A 212 19.42 3.53 -0.32
N ILE A 213 18.28 3.18 -0.92
CA ILE A 213 18.24 2.61 -2.28
C ILE A 213 18.87 3.59 -3.27
N ALA A 214 18.45 4.86 -3.26
CA ALA A 214 18.96 5.89 -4.16
C ALA A 214 20.48 6.07 -4.04
N LYS A 215 21.01 6.08 -2.82
CA LYS A 215 22.45 6.17 -2.55
C LYS A 215 23.22 5.03 -3.21
N HIS A 216 22.81 3.79 -2.96
CA HIS A 216 23.47 2.61 -3.52
C HIS A 216 23.34 2.52 -5.04
N LEU A 217 22.20 2.91 -5.60
CA LEU A 217 22.01 3.00 -7.05
C LEU A 217 22.96 4.00 -7.69
N ASN A 218 23.16 5.17 -7.08
CA ASN A 218 24.10 6.18 -7.58
C ASN A 218 25.55 5.70 -7.51
N THR A 219 25.92 4.93 -6.48
CA THR A 219 27.25 4.31 -6.38
C THR A 219 27.43 3.21 -7.42
N ARG A 220 26.39 2.40 -7.67
CA ARG A 220 26.47 1.26 -8.60
C ARG A 220 26.41 1.67 -10.07
N PHE A 221 25.60 2.68 -10.41
CA PHE A 221 25.32 3.08 -11.79
C PHE A 221 25.84 4.48 -12.09
N GLY A 222 26.92 4.56 -12.87
CA GLY A 222 27.53 5.84 -13.23
C GLY A 222 26.58 6.75 -14.01
N GLY A 223 26.50 8.03 -13.64
CA GLY A 223 25.70 9.05 -14.33
C GLY A 223 24.19 9.03 -14.02
N LEU A 224 23.73 8.22 -13.06
CA LEU A 224 22.32 8.15 -12.68
C LEU A 224 21.85 9.36 -11.84
N GLU A 225 22.64 9.76 -10.83
CA GLU A 225 22.44 10.97 -10.02
C GLU A 225 21.01 11.16 -9.45
N LEU A 226 20.41 10.13 -8.85
CA LEU A 226 19.16 10.27 -8.10
C LEU A 226 19.34 11.23 -6.92
N GLY A 227 18.28 11.97 -6.56
CA GLY A 227 18.29 12.77 -5.34
C GLY A 227 18.46 11.88 -4.11
N GLU A 228 19.38 12.26 -3.22
CA GLU A 228 19.70 11.50 -2.00
C GLU A 228 18.53 11.41 -1.03
N ASP A 229 17.53 12.28 -1.16
CA ASP A 229 16.29 12.27 -0.37
C ASP A 229 15.30 11.16 -0.80
N GLY A 230 15.63 10.40 -1.84
CA GLY A 230 14.81 9.29 -2.36
C GLY A 230 13.50 9.73 -3.03
N ARG A 231 13.22 11.04 -3.15
CA ARG A 231 11.93 11.53 -3.68
C ARG A 231 11.68 11.07 -5.10
N THR A 232 12.73 10.95 -5.91
CA THR A 232 12.61 10.45 -7.29
C THR A 232 11.99 9.05 -7.35
N LEU A 233 12.30 8.17 -6.39
CA LEU A 233 11.76 6.79 -6.35
C LEU A 233 10.27 6.72 -5.97
N ARG A 234 9.68 7.84 -5.54
CA ARG A 234 8.25 7.94 -5.21
C ARG A 234 7.40 8.48 -6.36
N ASN A 235 8.02 8.98 -7.43
CA ASN A 235 7.28 9.59 -8.54
C ASN A 235 6.89 8.56 -9.61
N LEU A 236 5.66 8.06 -9.52
CA LEU A 236 5.12 7.00 -10.36
C LEU A 236 4.43 7.49 -11.64
N GLU A 237 4.18 8.79 -11.78
CA GLU A 237 3.35 9.33 -12.85
C GLU A 237 4.16 9.87 -14.05
N THR A 238 5.46 9.55 -14.10
CA THR A 238 6.30 10.02 -15.20
C THR A 238 6.05 9.20 -16.47
N THR A 239 6.11 9.85 -17.63
CA THR A 239 6.02 9.17 -18.94
C THR A 239 7.05 8.05 -19.08
N SER A 240 8.25 8.25 -18.51
CA SER A 240 9.29 7.21 -18.50
C SER A 240 8.90 6.02 -17.62
N TYR A 241 8.33 6.23 -16.43
CA TYR A 241 7.89 5.11 -15.59
C TYR A 241 6.89 4.21 -16.33
N ASN A 242 5.83 4.81 -16.87
CA ASN A 242 4.77 4.08 -17.58
C ASN A 242 5.28 3.34 -18.82
N LYS A 243 6.28 3.91 -19.52
CA LYS A 243 6.89 3.28 -20.69
C LYS A 243 7.63 1.99 -20.35
N TYR A 244 8.29 1.93 -19.18
CA TYR A 244 9.21 0.84 -18.86
C TYR A 244 8.63 -0.22 -17.91
N TYR A 245 7.72 0.14 -17.01
CA TYR A 245 7.30 -0.73 -15.90
C TYR A 245 6.84 -2.12 -16.34
N THR A 246 5.87 -2.19 -17.27
CA THR A 246 5.33 -3.48 -17.74
C THR A 246 6.41 -4.35 -18.40
N ASN A 247 7.27 -3.77 -19.23
CA ASN A 247 8.33 -4.50 -19.91
C ASN A 247 9.37 -5.03 -18.91
N LEU A 248 9.78 -4.19 -17.96
CA LEU A 248 10.72 -4.59 -16.92
C LEU A 248 10.14 -5.69 -16.02
N LEU A 249 8.87 -5.57 -15.62
CA LEU A 249 8.19 -6.59 -14.83
C LEU A 249 8.18 -7.95 -15.54
N ASN A 250 7.94 -7.96 -16.85
CA ASN A 250 7.92 -9.19 -17.63
C ASN A 250 9.32 -9.77 -17.92
N LEU A 251 10.33 -8.93 -18.06
CA LEU A 251 11.71 -9.34 -18.38
C LEU A 251 12.51 -9.80 -17.16
N LEU A 252 12.12 -9.36 -15.96
CA LEU A 252 12.75 -9.82 -14.72
C LEU A 252 12.54 -11.32 -14.54
N PRO A 253 13.58 -12.06 -14.07
CA PRO A 253 13.43 -13.49 -13.78
C PRO A 253 12.36 -13.71 -12.71
N ASP A 254 11.82 -14.92 -12.68
CA ASP A 254 10.99 -15.34 -11.56
C ASP A 254 11.89 -15.79 -10.41
N LEU A 255 11.49 -15.49 -9.18
CA LEU A 255 12.20 -16.00 -8.01
C LEU A 255 12.13 -17.53 -8.03
N PRO A 256 13.23 -18.23 -7.70
CA PRO A 256 13.19 -19.67 -7.54
C PRO A 256 12.15 -19.99 -6.46
N LEU A 257 11.14 -20.78 -6.83
CA LEU A 257 10.17 -21.31 -5.85
C LEU A 257 10.97 -22.06 -4.78
N SER A 258 10.81 -21.67 -3.52
CA SER A 258 11.43 -22.39 -2.40
C SER A 258 10.96 -23.84 -2.45
N THR A 259 11.83 -24.74 -2.90
CA THR A 259 11.62 -26.18 -2.82
C THR A 259 11.99 -26.64 -1.41
N GLU A 260 11.31 -26.13 -0.40
CA GLU A 260 11.40 -26.63 0.97
C GLU A 260 10.00 -26.99 1.45
N GLY A 261 9.68 -28.29 1.45
CA GLY A 261 8.39 -28.79 1.92
C GLY A 261 7.89 -30.11 1.34
N LYS A 262 8.75 -30.97 0.77
CA LYS A 262 8.44 -32.41 0.58
C LYS A 262 9.59 -33.24 1.13
N ASN A 263 9.65 -33.33 2.45
CA ASN A 263 10.28 -34.43 3.17
C ASN A 263 9.76 -34.44 4.61
N ARG A 264 8.57 -35.02 4.79
CA ARG A 264 8.22 -35.99 5.83
C ARG A 264 6.74 -36.38 5.70
#